data_AF-A0A654CDR6-F1
#
_entry.id   AF-A0A654CDR6-F1
#
_cell.length_a   1.000
_cell.length_b   1.000
_cell.length_c   1.000
_cell.angle_alpha   90.00
_cell.angle_beta   90.00
_cell.angle_gamma   90.00
#
_symmetry.space_group_name_H-M   'P 1'
#
loop_
_entity.id
_entity.type
_entity.pdbx_description
1 polymer ?
#
loop_
_entity_poly.entity_id
_entity_poly.type
_entity_poly.pdbx_seq_one_letter_code
_entity_poly.pdbx_strand_id
1 'polypeptide(L)'
;MGYKPHMANTLGLDRIALADASAVEARAILQQALAQPSVDVFKKVASTMRAWAWKALTSRRSDSELADWHDLLRRLATRANDVDQKLAARFEMLAELIHESIASAEISDPKFVLQRSHTRKMLTLLAEAPDKRLERSELGTQLGLQQANLTRVINMLVDAGLVIKSMDGKRVVVEITRAGEHEAARLTPSHSPLSVDDFLSVQRIIQEEISRQFAHGYLPFHDPHSLPLPNVRPADPPTPAGAIIGLRIATDRHVFVVKASSYPNKLTYVDCLAKAFPDQPNNPALAHSMLPSPAFLAFKHQADDA
;
A
#
# COMPACT_ATOMS: atom_id res chain seq x y z
N MET A 1 -33.85 -48.50 -12.92
CA MET A 1 -34.14 -47.28 -12.14
C MET A 1 -33.58 -46.08 -12.91
N GLY A 2 -34.43 -45.35 -13.64
CA GLY A 2 -34.00 -44.15 -14.38
C GLY A 2 -33.82 -42.98 -13.42
N TYR A 3 -32.59 -42.51 -13.25
CA TYR A 3 -32.29 -41.30 -12.51
C TYR A 3 -32.97 -40.12 -13.22
N LYS A 4 -33.95 -39.46 -12.58
CA LYS A 4 -34.71 -38.38 -13.21
C LYS A 4 -33.78 -37.17 -13.41
N PRO A 5 -33.50 -36.73 -14.66
CA PRO A 5 -32.57 -35.63 -14.94
C PRO A 5 -32.99 -34.28 -14.29
N HIS A 6 -34.26 -34.14 -13.90
CA HIS A 6 -34.77 -32.93 -13.23
C HIS A 6 -34.20 -32.69 -11.82
N MET A 7 -33.79 -33.72 -11.07
CA MET A 7 -33.27 -33.52 -9.71
C MET A 7 -31.82 -33.04 -9.69
N ALA A 8 -30.95 -33.62 -10.54
CA ALA A 8 -29.55 -33.20 -10.67
C ALA A 8 -29.42 -31.70 -11.04
N ASN A 9 -30.34 -31.24 -11.88
CA ASN A 9 -30.39 -29.86 -12.34
C ASN A 9 -30.83 -28.87 -11.22
N THR A 10 -31.61 -29.32 -10.25
CA THR A 10 -32.04 -28.48 -9.13
C THR A 10 -30.90 -28.26 -8.14
N LEU A 11 -30.16 -29.33 -7.80
CA LEU A 11 -28.99 -29.24 -6.93
C LEU A 11 -27.90 -28.30 -7.49
N GLY A 12 -27.70 -28.30 -8.81
CA GLY A 12 -26.76 -27.37 -9.45
C GLY A 12 -27.17 -25.91 -9.32
N LEU A 13 -28.45 -25.59 -9.57
CA LEU A 13 -28.96 -24.22 -9.43
C LEU A 13 -28.94 -23.73 -7.97
N ASP A 14 -29.14 -24.63 -7.01
CA ASP A 14 -29.04 -24.29 -5.58
C ASP A 14 -27.61 -23.89 -5.20
N ARG A 15 -26.57 -24.59 -5.71
CA ARG A 15 -25.17 -24.17 -5.51
C ARG A 15 -24.90 -22.76 -6.04
N ILE A 16 -25.43 -22.41 -7.21
CA ILE A 16 -25.31 -21.06 -7.77
C ILE A 16 -26.00 -20.05 -6.85
N ALA A 17 -27.27 -20.30 -6.48
CA ALA A 17 -28.03 -19.41 -5.60
C ALA A 17 -27.36 -19.23 -4.23
N LEU A 18 -26.62 -20.25 -3.78
CA LEU A 18 -25.88 -20.19 -2.53
C LEU A 18 -24.56 -19.42 -2.62
N ALA A 19 -24.08 -19.14 -3.83
CA ALA A 19 -22.74 -18.63 -4.15
C ALA A 19 -21.61 -19.65 -3.86
N ASP A 20 -21.93 -20.94 -3.90
CA ASP A 20 -20.99 -22.07 -3.70
C ASP A 20 -20.43 -22.62 -5.03
N ALA A 21 -20.77 -21.99 -6.14
CA ALA A 21 -20.26 -22.31 -7.48
C ALA A 21 -19.43 -21.14 -8.01
N SER A 22 -18.33 -21.47 -8.68
CA SER A 22 -17.57 -20.55 -9.53
C SER A 22 -18.36 -20.16 -10.78
N ALA A 23 -17.97 -19.08 -11.47
CA ALA A 23 -18.58 -18.67 -12.74
C ALA A 23 -18.43 -19.76 -13.83
N VAL A 24 -17.31 -20.49 -13.80
CA VAL A 24 -17.04 -21.61 -14.72
C VAL A 24 -17.98 -22.79 -14.44
N GLU A 25 -18.13 -23.20 -13.18
CA GLU A 25 -19.08 -24.25 -12.79
C GLU A 25 -20.52 -23.83 -13.10
N ALA A 26 -20.88 -22.58 -12.79
CA ALA A 26 -22.20 -22.03 -13.05
C ALA A 26 -22.53 -22.04 -14.54
N ARG A 27 -21.57 -21.71 -15.41
CA ARG A 27 -21.74 -21.83 -16.87
C ARG A 27 -22.07 -23.26 -17.28
N ALA A 28 -21.36 -24.27 -16.76
CA ALA A 28 -21.63 -25.67 -17.07
C ALA A 28 -23.03 -26.11 -16.56
N ILE A 29 -23.38 -25.74 -15.33
CA ILE A 29 -24.70 -26.02 -14.73
C ILE A 29 -25.81 -25.38 -15.57
N LEU A 30 -25.67 -24.11 -15.95
CA LEU A 30 -26.66 -23.38 -16.74
C LEU A 30 -26.78 -23.92 -18.17
N GLN A 31 -25.68 -24.36 -18.79
CA GLN A 31 -25.71 -25.03 -20.09
C GLN A 31 -26.54 -26.31 -20.04
N GLN A 32 -26.33 -27.14 -19.01
CA GLN A 32 -27.14 -28.34 -18.79
C GLN A 32 -28.60 -27.98 -18.49
N ALA A 33 -28.82 -26.95 -17.66
CA ALA A 33 -30.17 -26.52 -17.29
C ALA A 33 -30.98 -26.04 -18.49
N LEU A 34 -30.33 -25.33 -19.39
CA LEU A 34 -30.91 -24.73 -20.58
C LEU A 34 -30.77 -25.62 -21.82
N ALA A 35 -30.44 -26.91 -21.68
CA ALA A 35 -30.37 -27.84 -22.82
C ALA A 35 -31.72 -27.95 -23.56
N GLN A 36 -32.82 -27.84 -22.82
CA GLN A 36 -34.19 -27.76 -23.35
C GLN A 36 -34.81 -26.44 -22.89
N PRO A 37 -34.63 -25.34 -23.65
CA PRO A 37 -35.07 -24.03 -23.23
C PRO A 37 -36.61 -23.97 -23.14
N SER A 38 -37.11 -23.51 -22.00
CA SER A 38 -38.53 -23.20 -21.80
C SER A 38 -38.65 -21.99 -20.87
N VAL A 39 -39.77 -21.29 -20.96
CA VAL A 39 -40.06 -20.10 -20.13
C VAL A 39 -39.89 -20.43 -18.63
N ASP A 40 -40.35 -21.59 -18.17
CA ASP A 40 -40.29 -21.93 -16.74
C ASP A 40 -38.88 -22.28 -16.27
N VAL A 41 -38.06 -22.90 -17.12
CA VAL A 41 -36.63 -23.09 -16.82
C VAL A 41 -35.93 -21.73 -16.71
N PHE A 42 -36.19 -20.79 -17.64
CA PHE A 42 -35.63 -19.44 -17.57
C PHE A 42 -36.09 -18.67 -16.33
N LYS A 43 -37.36 -18.79 -15.90
CA LYS A 43 -37.83 -18.20 -14.63
C LYS A 43 -37.04 -18.74 -13.44
N LYS A 44 -36.77 -20.05 -13.39
CA LYS A 44 -35.99 -20.66 -12.32
C LYS A 44 -34.55 -20.15 -12.33
N VAL A 45 -33.91 -20.10 -13.49
CA VAL A 45 -32.57 -19.51 -13.67
C VAL A 45 -32.55 -18.04 -13.25
N ALA A 46 -33.54 -17.24 -13.64
CA ALA A 46 -33.62 -15.84 -13.25
C ALA A 46 -33.74 -15.66 -11.74
N SER A 47 -34.53 -16.50 -11.06
CA SER A 47 -34.62 -16.49 -9.60
C SER A 47 -33.28 -16.88 -8.94
N THR A 48 -32.60 -17.90 -9.46
CA THR A 48 -31.27 -18.34 -9.02
C THR A 48 -30.23 -17.23 -9.17
N MET A 49 -30.16 -16.60 -10.35
CA MET A 49 -29.22 -15.51 -10.63
C MET A 49 -29.50 -14.27 -9.79
N ARG A 50 -30.77 -13.95 -9.52
CA ARG A 50 -31.14 -12.87 -8.60
C ARG A 50 -30.64 -13.14 -7.18
N ALA A 51 -30.81 -14.36 -6.68
CA ALA A 51 -30.34 -14.75 -5.35
C ALA A 51 -28.81 -14.67 -5.24
N TRP A 52 -28.10 -15.16 -6.26
CA TRP A 52 -26.65 -15.05 -6.37
C TRP A 52 -26.19 -13.58 -6.40
N ALA A 53 -26.79 -12.76 -7.27
CA ALA A 53 -26.41 -11.36 -7.42
C ALA A 53 -26.62 -10.57 -6.12
N TRP A 54 -27.74 -10.81 -5.42
CA TRP A 54 -27.97 -10.22 -4.11
C TRP A 54 -26.87 -10.53 -3.11
N LYS A 55 -26.42 -11.80 -3.05
CA LYS A 55 -25.31 -12.20 -2.18
C LYS A 55 -24.00 -11.52 -2.58
N ALA A 56 -23.66 -11.52 -3.87
CA ALA A 56 -22.44 -10.87 -4.37
C ALA A 56 -22.39 -9.37 -4.03
N LEU A 57 -23.52 -8.66 -4.21
CA LEU A 57 -23.64 -7.24 -3.90
C LEU A 57 -23.56 -6.96 -2.39
N THR A 58 -24.28 -7.74 -1.58
CA THR A 58 -24.29 -7.55 -0.12
C THR A 58 -22.98 -7.94 0.55
N SER A 59 -22.24 -8.92 0.00
CA SER A 59 -20.90 -9.25 0.47
C SER A 59 -19.83 -8.29 -0.05
N ARG A 60 -20.20 -7.26 -0.84
CA ARG A 60 -19.29 -6.30 -1.47
C ARG A 60 -18.12 -6.98 -2.16
N ARG A 61 -18.44 -8.04 -2.90
CA ARG A 61 -17.46 -8.85 -3.60
C ARG A 61 -16.71 -7.99 -4.63
N SER A 62 -15.41 -8.20 -4.80
CA SER A 62 -14.54 -7.39 -5.67
C SER A 62 -13.47 -8.20 -6.41
N ASP A 63 -13.61 -9.52 -6.44
CA ASP A 63 -12.68 -10.39 -7.16
C ASP A 63 -12.88 -10.34 -8.69
N SER A 64 -11.86 -10.79 -9.41
CA SER A 64 -11.84 -10.81 -10.87
C SER A 64 -12.93 -11.71 -11.49
N GLU A 65 -13.45 -12.68 -10.74
CA GLU A 65 -14.48 -13.59 -11.25
C GLU A 65 -15.84 -12.87 -11.43
N LEU A 66 -16.07 -11.70 -10.80
CA LEU A 66 -17.27 -10.91 -11.07
C LEU A 66 -17.45 -10.52 -12.54
N ALA A 67 -16.34 -10.32 -13.27
CA ALA A 67 -16.39 -10.04 -14.71
C ALA A 67 -16.97 -11.23 -15.50
N ASP A 68 -16.58 -12.46 -15.15
CA ASP A 68 -17.12 -13.68 -15.76
C ASP A 68 -18.61 -13.85 -15.47
N TRP A 69 -19.05 -13.48 -14.26
CA TRP A 69 -20.47 -13.49 -13.88
C TRP A 69 -21.29 -12.45 -14.62
N HIS A 70 -20.76 -11.23 -14.79
CA HIS A 70 -21.37 -10.19 -15.62
C HIS A 70 -21.57 -10.69 -17.06
N ASP A 71 -20.54 -11.27 -17.66
CA ASP A 71 -20.63 -11.83 -19.01
C ASP A 71 -21.64 -12.98 -19.12
N LEU A 72 -21.70 -13.82 -18.09
CA LEU A 72 -22.68 -14.90 -18.00
C LEU A 72 -24.12 -14.36 -17.97
N LEU A 73 -24.39 -13.30 -17.18
CA LEU A 73 -25.70 -12.63 -17.14
C LEU A 73 -26.07 -12.02 -18.50
N ARG A 74 -25.13 -11.37 -19.20
CA ARG A 74 -25.36 -10.84 -20.55
C ARG A 74 -25.71 -11.93 -21.56
N ARG A 75 -25.01 -13.06 -21.52
CA ARG A 75 -25.32 -14.21 -22.39
C ARG A 75 -26.69 -14.81 -22.08
N LEU A 76 -27.07 -14.86 -20.80
CA LEU A 76 -28.41 -15.28 -20.39
C LEU A 76 -29.48 -14.31 -20.89
N ALA A 77 -29.25 -13.01 -20.85
CA ALA A 77 -30.16 -11.99 -21.39
C ALA A 77 -30.40 -12.20 -22.89
N THR A 78 -29.33 -12.31 -23.68
CA THR A 78 -29.44 -12.56 -25.13
C THR A 78 -30.26 -13.81 -25.42
N ARG A 79 -30.00 -14.90 -24.70
CA ARG A 79 -30.70 -16.17 -24.92
C ARG A 79 -32.16 -16.13 -24.44
N ALA A 80 -32.44 -15.41 -23.36
CA ALA A 80 -33.80 -15.23 -22.86
C ALA A 80 -34.64 -14.35 -23.79
N ASN A 81 -34.02 -13.45 -24.57
CA ASN A 81 -34.73 -12.55 -25.48
C ASN A 81 -35.55 -13.29 -26.55
N ASP A 82 -35.03 -14.44 -27.03
CA ASP A 82 -35.71 -15.30 -27.99
C ASP A 82 -36.93 -16.04 -27.38
N VAL A 83 -37.04 -16.08 -26.05
CA VAL A 83 -38.06 -16.84 -25.32
C VAL A 83 -39.09 -15.91 -24.66
N ASP A 84 -38.62 -14.88 -23.95
CA ASP A 84 -39.42 -13.88 -23.24
C ASP A 84 -38.59 -12.61 -22.98
N GLN A 85 -38.95 -11.51 -23.64
CA GLN A 85 -38.28 -10.21 -23.50
C GLN A 85 -38.26 -9.70 -22.05
N LYS A 86 -39.27 -10.02 -21.23
CA LYS A 86 -39.30 -9.60 -19.82
C LYS A 86 -38.24 -10.35 -19.00
N LEU A 87 -37.94 -11.60 -19.34
CA LEU A 87 -36.87 -12.36 -18.70
C LEU A 87 -35.50 -11.84 -19.14
N ALA A 88 -35.34 -11.48 -20.41
CA ALA A 88 -34.11 -10.83 -20.90
C ALA A 88 -33.79 -9.55 -20.13
N ALA A 89 -34.76 -8.63 -20.03
CA ALA A 89 -34.60 -7.37 -19.32
C ALA A 89 -34.21 -7.56 -17.84
N ARG A 90 -34.68 -8.64 -17.19
CA ARG A 90 -34.29 -8.97 -15.81
C ARG A 90 -32.82 -9.36 -15.72
N PHE A 91 -32.31 -10.15 -16.67
CA PHE A 91 -30.88 -10.50 -16.70
C PHE A 91 -30.00 -9.29 -17.05
N GLU A 92 -30.44 -8.41 -17.94
CA GLU A 92 -29.75 -7.15 -18.25
C GLU A 92 -29.61 -6.28 -17.01
N MET A 93 -30.71 -6.05 -16.29
CA MET A 93 -30.69 -5.31 -15.03
C MET A 93 -29.72 -5.92 -14.02
N LEU A 94 -29.69 -7.25 -13.87
CA LEU A 94 -28.74 -7.91 -12.99
C LEU A 94 -27.30 -7.71 -13.48
N ALA A 95 -27.05 -7.76 -14.79
CA ALA A 95 -25.73 -7.52 -15.36
C ALA A 95 -25.27 -6.08 -15.08
N GLU A 96 -26.12 -5.08 -15.30
CA GLU A 96 -25.83 -3.67 -15.00
C GLU A 96 -25.46 -3.47 -13.53
N LEU A 97 -26.21 -4.06 -12.59
CA LEU A 97 -25.90 -3.95 -11.17
C LEU A 97 -24.53 -4.56 -10.82
N ILE A 98 -24.18 -5.70 -11.42
CA ILE A 98 -22.86 -6.31 -11.22
C ILE A 98 -21.77 -5.46 -11.86
N HIS A 99 -22.01 -4.86 -13.03
CA HIS A 99 -21.08 -3.96 -13.69
C HIS A 99 -20.77 -2.73 -12.83
N GLU A 100 -21.80 -2.08 -12.28
CA GLU A 100 -21.65 -0.95 -11.35
C GLU A 100 -20.88 -1.37 -10.08
N SER A 101 -21.12 -2.58 -9.57
CA SER A 101 -20.35 -3.12 -8.44
C SER A 101 -18.86 -3.30 -8.78
N ILE A 102 -18.53 -3.77 -9.98
CA ILE A 102 -17.14 -3.90 -10.44
C ILE A 102 -16.49 -2.51 -10.56
N ALA A 103 -17.15 -1.57 -11.24
CA ALA A 103 -16.65 -0.21 -11.39
C ALA A 103 -16.44 0.48 -10.03
N SER A 104 -17.35 0.27 -9.09
CA SER A 104 -17.22 0.79 -7.73
C SER A 104 -16.06 0.16 -6.95
N ALA A 105 -15.75 -1.12 -7.20
CA ALA A 105 -14.64 -1.80 -6.54
C ALA A 105 -13.27 -1.27 -7.00
N GLU A 106 -13.13 -0.89 -8.28
CA GLU A 106 -11.89 -0.30 -8.81
C GLU A 106 -11.55 1.04 -8.14
N ILE A 107 -12.57 1.87 -7.87
CA ILE A 107 -12.39 3.16 -7.19
C ILE A 107 -11.94 2.97 -5.72
N SER A 108 -12.32 1.85 -5.13
CA SER A 108 -12.10 1.51 -3.72
C SER A 108 -10.95 0.55 -3.47
N ASP A 109 -10.14 0.17 -4.48
CA ASP A 109 -9.01 -0.72 -4.26
C ASP A 109 -8.07 -0.09 -3.20
N PRO A 110 -7.80 -0.81 -2.09
CA PRO A 110 -6.89 -0.38 -1.04
C PRO A 110 -5.58 0.21 -1.56
N LYS A 111 -5.02 -0.34 -2.65
CA LYS A 111 -3.76 0.15 -3.23
C LYS A 111 -3.86 1.61 -3.66
N PHE A 112 -4.93 2.01 -4.34
CA PHE A 112 -5.13 3.40 -4.77
C PHE A 112 -5.54 4.28 -3.60
N VAL A 113 -6.38 3.77 -2.71
CA VAL A 113 -6.81 4.52 -1.52
C VAL A 113 -5.61 4.87 -0.64
N LEU A 114 -4.66 3.96 -0.46
CA LEU A 114 -3.45 4.13 0.36
C LEU A 114 -2.30 4.87 -0.35
N GLN A 115 -2.45 5.27 -1.62
CA GLN A 115 -1.50 6.21 -2.24
C GLN A 115 -1.60 7.61 -1.60
N ARG A 116 -2.78 7.97 -1.07
CA ARG A 116 -3.02 9.27 -0.43
C ARG A 116 -2.36 9.31 0.96
N SER A 117 -1.76 10.45 1.32
CA SER A 117 -1.01 10.59 2.58
C SER A 117 -1.91 10.44 3.83
N HIS A 118 -3.09 11.07 3.84
CA HIS A 118 -3.98 11.06 4.99
C HIS A 118 -4.68 9.72 5.23
N THR A 119 -4.96 8.93 4.19
CA THR A 119 -5.55 7.59 4.34
C THR A 119 -4.55 6.65 5.00
N ARG A 120 -3.28 6.65 4.55
CA ARG A 120 -2.20 5.90 5.21
C ARG A 120 -2.05 6.30 6.67
N LYS A 121 -1.92 7.60 6.95
CA LYS A 121 -1.75 8.11 8.32
C LYS A 121 -2.92 7.70 9.21
N MET A 122 -4.16 7.84 8.74
CA MET A 122 -5.34 7.41 9.50
C MET A 122 -5.30 5.91 9.80
N LEU A 123 -4.94 5.09 8.82
CA LEU A 123 -4.87 3.64 9.00
C LEU A 123 -3.78 3.24 10.00
N THR A 124 -2.61 3.90 9.94
CA THR A 124 -1.52 3.73 10.93
C THR A 124 -1.98 4.14 12.33
N LEU A 125 -2.62 5.31 12.49
CA LEU A 125 -3.13 5.77 13.78
C LEU A 125 -4.13 4.79 14.40
N LEU A 126 -5.06 4.26 13.59
CA LEU A 126 -6.00 3.24 14.05
C LEU A 126 -5.28 1.93 14.41
N ALA A 127 -4.28 1.51 13.63
CA ALA A 127 -3.50 0.33 13.91
C ALA A 127 -2.61 0.47 15.16
N GLU A 128 -2.23 1.68 15.55
CA GLU A 128 -1.44 1.96 16.77
C GLU A 128 -2.32 2.16 18.01
N ALA A 129 -3.61 2.48 17.83
CA ALA A 129 -4.55 2.63 18.93
C ALA A 129 -4.68 1.32 19.76
N PRO A 130 -4.81 1.40 21.10
CA PRO A 130 -4.88 0.23 21.97
C PRO A 130 -6.04 -0.72 21.64
N ASP A 131 -7.20 -0.16 21.32
CA ASP A 131 -8.44 -0.86 21.00
C ASP A 131 -8.75 -0.85 19.49
N LYS A 132 -7.78 -0.43 18.67
CA LYS A 132 -7.87 -0.40 17.20
C LYS A 132 -9.02 0.45 16.66
N ARG A 133 -9.50 1.38 17.48
CA ARG A 133 -10.59 2.30 17.17
C ARG A 133 -10.29 3.69 17.71
N LEU A 134 -10.78 4.70 17.03
CA LEU A 134 -10.65 6.10 17.45
C LEU A 134 -11.95 6.85 17.18
N GLU A 135 -12.25 7.83 18.02
CA GLU A 135 -13.36 8.73 17.76
C GLU A 135 -13.07 9.62 16.54
N ARG A 136 -14.11 9.95 15.77
CA ARG A 136 -13.99 10.86 14.63
C ARG A 136 -13.37 12.21 15.03
N SER A 137 -13.77 12.78 16.15
CA SER A 137 -13.21 14.04 16.68
C SER A 137 -11.70 13.93 16.89
N GLU A 138 -11.25 12.83 17.48
CA GLU A 138 -9.85 12.56 17.77
C GLU A 138 -9.03 12.39 16.48
N LEU A 139 -9.54 11.60 15.53
CA LEU A 139 -8.92 11.45 14.21
C LEU A 139 -8.78 12.80 13.48
N GLY A 140 -9.79 13.67 13.60
CA GLY A 140 -9.74 15.02 13.02
C GLY A 140 -8.60 15.86 13.59
N THR A 141 -8.45 15.84 14.91
CA THR A 141 -7.38 16.55 15.63
C THR A 141 -6.00 16.00 15.25
N GLN A 142 -5.80 14.68 15.33
CA GLN A 142 -4.49 14.06 15.09
C GLN A 142 -4.03 14.20 13.62
N LEU A 143 -4.97 14.21 12.66
CA LEU A 143 -4.65 14.38 11.24
C LEU A 143 -4.63 15.85 10.79
N GLY A 144 -5.05 16.79 11.65
CA GLY A 144 -5.19 18.20 11.28
C GLY A 144 -6.22 18.44 10.16
N LEU A 145 -7.28 17.63 10.11
CA LEU A 145 -8.27 17.68 9.04
C LEU A 145 -9.58 18.35 9.49
N GLN A 146 -10.08 19.24 8.62
CA GLN A 146 -11.43 19.79 8.76
C GLN A 146 -12.50 18.71 8.57
N GLN A 147 -13.68 18.91 9.17
CA GLN A 147 -14.73 17.90 9.24
C GLN A 147 -15.14 17.31 7.89
N ALA A 148 -15.27 18.14 6.84
CA ALA A 148 -15.63 17.67 5.50
C ALA A 148 -14.55 16.76 4.89
N ASN A 149 -13.27 17.15 5.02
CA ASN A 149 -12.15 16.37 4.51
C ASN A 149 -11.98 15.06 5.30
N LEU A 150 -12.16 15.11 6.62
CA LEU A 150 -12.12 13.93 7.47
C LEU A 150 -13.21 12.93 7.09
N THR A 151 -14.46 13.38 6.91
CA THR A 151 -15.55 12.51 6.44
C THR A 151 -15.22 11.84 5.12
N ARG A 152 -14.61 12.58 4.18
CA ARG A 152 -14.18 12.03 2.90
C ARG A 152 -13.11 10.94 3.08
N VAL A 153 -12.10 11.17 3.92
CA VAL A 153 -11.04 10.18 4.20
C VAL A 153 -11.60 8.93 4.87
N ILE A 154 -12.48 9.08 5.86
CA ILE A 154 -13.14 7.96 6.52
C ILE A 154 -13.96 7.15 5.50
N ASN A 155 -14.78 7.81 4.69
CA ASN A 155 -15.60 7.09 3.70
C ASN A 155 -14.73 6.34 2.68
N MET A 156 -13.64 6.94 2.18
CA MET A 156 -12.71 6.21 1.28
C MET A 156 -12.14 4.94 1.91
N LEU A 157 -11.82 4.95 3.21
CA LEU A 157 -11.32 3.76 3.91
C LEU A 157 -12.44 2.75 4.20
N VAL A 158 -13.66 3.21 4.47
CA VAL A 158 -14.86 2.35 4.63
C VAL A 158 -15.21 1.68 3.31
N ASP A 159 -15.17 2.41 2.21
CA ASP A 159 -15.49 1.91 0.88
C ASP A 159 -14.43 0.90 0.42
N ALA A 160 -13.17 1.10 0.80
CA ALA A 160 -12.08 0.13 0.62
C ALA A 160 -12.13 -1.07 1.59
N GLY A 161 -13.08 -1.11 2.52
CA GLY A 161 -13.19 -2.18 3.51
C GLY A 161 -12.06 -2.24 4.54
N LEU A 162 -11.26 -1.18 4.67
CA LEU A 162 -10.12 -1.11 5.58
C LEU A 162 -10.52 -0.66 6.99
N VAL A 163 -11.65 0.05 7.11
CA VAL A 163 -12.22 0.46 8.40
C VAL A 163 -13.73 0.27 8.39
N ILE A 164 -14.32 0.18 9.57
CA ILE A 164 -15.77 0.25 9.80
C ILE A 164 -16.09 1.50 10.62
N LYS A 165 -17.28 2.03 10.41
CA LYS A 165 -17.79 3.20 11.13
C LYS A 165 -19.03 2.80 11.91
N SER A 166 -19.04 3.05 13.20
CA SER A 166 -20.14 2.74 14.10
C SER A 166 -20.51 3.95 14.96
N MET A 167 -21.67 3.88 15.60
CA MET A 167 -22.11 4.86 16.60
C MET A 167 -21.86 4.28 17.99
N ASP A 168 -21.14 5.01 18.83
CA ASP A 168 -20.99 4.73 20.27
C ASP A 168 -21.68 5.85 21.05
N GLY A 169 -22.94 5.60 21.44
CA GLY A 169 -23.85 6.61 21.97
C GLY A 169 -24.10 7.75 20.97
N LYS A 170 -23.59 8.95 21.27
CA LYS A 170 -23.68 10.14 20.39
C LYS A 170 -22.41 10.38 19.57
N ARG A 171 -21.41 9.51 19.68
CA ARG A 171 -20.09 9.68 19.07
C ARG A 171 -19.96 8.74 17.88
N VAL A 172 -19.24 9.21 16.85
CA VAL A 172 -18.89 8.40 15.69
C VAL A 172 -17.53 7.79 15.95
N VAL A 173 -17.46 6.46 15.98
CA VAL A 173 -16.23 5.70 16.17
C VAL A 173 -15.84 5.07 14.84
N VAL A 174 -14.54 5.07 14.56
CA VAL A 174 -13.94 4.41 13.39
C VAL A 174 -13.01 3.33 13.92
N GLU A 175 -13.19 2.11 13.45
CA GLU A 175 -12.42 0.93 13.86
C GLU A 175 -11.79 0.29 12.62
N ILE A 176 -10.53 -0.13 12.74
CA ILE A 176 -9.82 -0.81 11.64
C ILE A 176 -10.33 -2.24 11.46
N THR A 177 -10.47 -2.70 10.22
CA THR A 177 -10.79 -4.12 9.94
C THR A 177 -9.53 -4.96 9.93
N ARG A 178 -9.68 -6.30 9.94
CA ARG A 178 -8.55 -7.22 9.73
C ARG A 178 -7.79 -6.96 8.41
N ALA A 179 -8.50 -6.57 7.34
CA ALA A 179 -7.87 -6.19 6.08
C ALA A 179 -7.08 -4.87 6.23
N GLY A 180 -7.65 -3.91 6.96
CA GLY A 180 -6.98 -2.69 7.36
C GLY A 180 -5.70 -2.94 8.15
N GLU A 181 -5.72 -3.82 9.14
CA GLU A 181 -4.53 -4.16 9.94
C GLU A 181 -3.42 -4.77 9.10
N HIS A 182 -3.76 -5.68 8.18
CA HIS A 182 -2.80 -6.28 7.26
C HIS A 182 -2.14 -5.21 6.38
N GLU A 183 -2.91 -4.28 5.81
CA GLU A 183 -2.35 -3.19 5.02
C GLU A 183 -1.55 -2.20 5.89
N ALA A 184 -2.01 -1.90 7.11
CA ALA A 184 -1.27 -1.05 8.05
C ALA A 184 0.11 -1.64 8.38
N ALA A 185 0.18 -2.95 8.62
CA ALA A 185 1.44 -3.65 8.88
C ALA A 185 2.41 -3.59 7.68
N ARG A 186 1.91 -3.48 6.45
CA ARG A 186 2.73 -3.26 5.24
C ARG A 186 3.17 -1.81 5.08
N LEU A 187 2.39 -0.87 5.61
CA LEU A 187 2.68 0.56 5.56
C LEU A 187 3.70 0.99 6.60
N THR A 188 3.67 0.38 7.78
CA THR A 188 4.72 0.53 8.77
C THR A 188 5.94 -0.15 8.17
N PRO A 189 6.97 0.60 7.71
CA PRO A 189 8.21 -0.03 7.33
C PRO A 189 8.64 -0.81 8.56
N SER A 190 9.10 -2.05 8.40
CA SER A 190 9.72 -2.80 9.49
C SER A 190 10.96 -2.01 9.94
N HIS A 191 10.74 -1.00 10.78
CA HIS A 191 11.71 -0.40 11.65
C HIS A 191 11.81 -1.36 12.82
N SER A 192 12.29 -2.59 12.54
CA SER A 192 13.16 -3.18 13.53
C SER A 192 14.19 -2.10 13.82
N PRO A 193 14.30 -1.61 15.08
CA PRO A 193 15.39 -0.71 15.42
C PRO A 193 16.66 -1.37 14.88
N LEU A 194 17.46 -0.61 14.12
CA LEU A 194 18.72 -1.13 13.60
C LEU A 194 19.42 -1.80 14.77
N SER A 195 19.74 -3.09 14.62
CA SER A 195 20.57 -3.70 15.64
C SER A 195 21.87 -2.89 15.74
N VAL A 196 22.46 -2.84 16.92
CA VAL A 196 23.75 -2.15 17.11
C VAL A 196 24.77 -2.67 16.07
N ASP A 197 24.71 -3.95 15.74
CA ASP A 197 25.54 -4.59 14.72
C ASP A 197 25.26 -4.09 13.29
N ASP A 198 23.98 -3.89 12.92
CA ASP A 198 23.61 -3.32 11.62
C ASP A 198 24.08 -1.86 11.50
N PHE A 199 23.93 -1.08 12.57
CA PHE A 199 24.41 0.31 12.62
C PHE A 199 25.94 0.39 12.50
N LEU A 200 26.68 -0.41 13.27
CA LEU A 200 28.14 -0.46 13.21
C LEU A 200 28.64 -0.97 11.85
N SER A 201 27.94 -1.92 11.23
CA SER A 201 28.26 -2.41 9.89
C SER A 201 28.12 -1.30 8.83
N VAL A 202 27.03 -0.53 8.88
CA VAL A 202 26.84 0.63 8.00
C VAL A 202 27.91 1.69 8.25
N GLN A 203 28.23 1.98 9.51
CA GLN A 203 29.27 2.94 9.87
C GLN A 203 30.64 2.51 9.31
N ARG A 204 30.99 1.23 9.43
CA ARG A 204 32.24 0.67 8.89
C ARG A 204 32.31 0.76 7.37
N ILE A 205 31.23 0.39 6.66
CA ILE A 205 31.17 0.49 5.19
C ILE A 205 31.37 1.94 4.74
N ILE A 206 30.75 2.90 5.44
CA ILE A 206 30.92 4.34 5.14
C ILE A 206 32.36 4.77 5.36
N GLN A 207 32.98 4.38 6.48
CA GLN A 207 34.37 4.72 6.78
C GLN A 207 35.36 4.09 5.78
N GLU A 208 35.15 2.83 5.38
CA GLU A 208 35.97 2.12 4.39
C GLU A 208 35.87 2.79 3.02
N GLU A 209 34.66 3.15 2.58
CA GLU A 209 34.45 3.78 1.28
C GLU A 209 34.99 5.22 1.24
N ILE A 210 34.79 5.99 2.32
CA ILE A 210 35.42 7.32 2.47
C ILE A 210 36.94 7.19 2.40
N SER A 211 37.52 6.25 3.16
CA SER A 211 38.98 6.03 3.17
C SER A 211 39.50 5.62 1.79
N ARG A 212 38.76 4.76 1.07
CA ARG A 212 39.10 4.34 -0.29
C ARG A 212 39.08 5.51 -1.28
N GLN A 213 38.07 6.39 -1.21
CA GLN A 213 37.99 7.56 -2.08
C GLN A 213 39.12 8.56 -1.83
N PHE A 214 39.48 8.80 -0.56
CA PHE A 214 40.64 9.64 -0.22
C PHE A 214 41.98 9.02 -0.65
N ALA A 215 42.15 7.70 -0.49
CA ALA A 215 43.38 7.01 -0.89
C ALA A 215 43.63 7.02 -2.42
N HIS A 216 42.56 7.11 -3.22
CA HIS A 216 42.66 7.19 -4.68
C HIS A 216 42.75 8.63 -5.21
N GLY A 217 42.92 9.62 -4.34
CA GLY A 217 43.10 11.02 -4.74
C GLY A 217 41.87 11.62 -5.46
N TYR A 218 40.68 11.07 -5.22
CA TYR A 218 39.46 11.62 -5.81
C TYR A 218 39.23 13.04 -5.30
N LEU A 219 39.39 14.00 -6.21
CA LEU A 219 38.94 15.39 -6.04
C LEU A 219 37.41 15.43 -5.93
N PRO A 220 36.84 16.42 -5.23
CA PRO A 220 35.41 16.53 -5.00
C PRO A 220 34.61 16.46 -6.31
N PHE A 221 33.50 15.74 -6.27
CA PHE A 221 32.54 15.62 -7.36
C PHE A 221 32.05 17.03 -7.75
N HIS A 222 32.47 17.55 -8.91
CA HIS A 222 31.93 18.80 -9.43
C HIS A 222 30.53 18.54 -9.99
N ASP A 223 29.53 19.24 -9.45
CA ASP A 223 28.19 19.28 -10.03
C ASP A 223 28.26 19.99 -11.39
N PRO A 224 27.97 19.29 -12.51
CA PRO A 224 28.07 19.85 -13.86
C PRO A 224 27.04 20.96 -14.14
N HIS A 225 26.12 21.25 -13.21
CA HIS A 225 25.13 22.32 -13.35
C HIS A 225 25.50 23.65 -12.65
N SER A 226 26.72 23.74 -12.11
CA SER A 226 27.24 24.99 -11.52
C SER A 226 27.67 25.97 -12.63
N LEU A 227 26.81 26.89 -13.05
CA LEU A 227 27.18 27.95 -13.99
C LEU A 227 28.12 28.97 -13.33
N PRO A 228 29.21 29.41 -13.99
CA PRO A 228 30.09 30.44 -13.44
C PRO A 228 29.41 31.82 -13.51
N LEU A 229 29.43 32.55 -12.39
CA LEU A 229 29.03 33.96 -12.34
C LEU A 229 30.12 34.83 -13.01
N PRO A 230 29.77 35.78 -13.89
CA PRO A 230 30.75 36.66 -14.48
C PRO A 230 31.12 37.80 -13.52
N ASN A 231 32.41 38.13 -13.46
CA ASN A 231 33.07 39.22 -12.72
C ASN A 231 33.30 39.04 -11.22
N VAL A 232 34.36 38.29 -10.87
CA VAL A 232 35.13 38.52 -9.63
C VAL A 232 36.63 38.50 -10.00
N ARG A 233 37.38 39.52 -9.56
CA ARG A 233 38.85 39.62 -9.68
C ARG A 233 39.54 38.50 -8.86
N PRO A 234 40.78 38.10 -9.19
CA PRO A 234 41.43 36.97 -8.52
C PRO A 234 41.79 37.35 -7.07
N ALA A 235 41.03 36.82 -6.13
CA ALA A 235 41.38 36.78 -4.71
C ALA A 235 41.21 35.33 -4.27
N ASP A 236 42.33 34.72 -3.87
CA ASP A 236 42.56 33.37 -3.32
C ASP A 236 41.85 32.17 -4.01
N PRO A 237 42.49 30.99 -4.10
CA PRO A 237 41.82 29.81 -4.64
C PRO A 237 40.56 29.52 -3.83
N PRO A 238 39.39 29.27 -4.48
CA PRO A 238 38.18 28.96 -3.75
C PRO A 238 38.39 27.69 -2.93
N THR A 239 38.15 27.77 -1.62
CA THR A 239 38.01 26.58 -0.78
C THR A 239 36.83 25.77 -1.34
N PRO A 240 36.98 24.48 -1.69
CA PRO A 240 35.92 23.74 -2.37
C PRO A 240 34.68 23.65 -1.48
N ALA A 241 33.59 24.27 -1.93
CA ALA A 241 32.28 24.14 -1.32
C ALA A 241 31.81 22.68 -1.44
N GLY A 242 31.27 22.14 -0.35
CA GLY A 242 31.18 20.72 -0.07
C GLY A 242 30.44 19.89 -1.12
N ALA A 243 31.10 18.83 -1.58
CA ALA A 243 30.48 17.80 -2.39
C ALA A 243 29.47 17.01 -1.54
N ILE A 244 28.29 16.75 -2.10
CA ILE A 244 27.31 15.83 -1.53
C ILE A 244 27.56 14.45 -2.14
N ILE A 245 28.05 13.50 -1.34
CA ILE A 245 28.19 12.12 -1.76
C ILE A 245 26.88 11.40 -1.43
N GLY A 246 26.21 10.90 -2.47
CA GLY A 246 25.07 9.99 -2.33
C GLY A 246 25.57 8.54 -2.33
N LEU A 247 25.67 7.92 -1.16
CA LEU A 247 26.04 6.51 -1.03
C LEU A 247 24.77 5.66 -0.90
N ARG A 248 24.63 4.65 -1.76
CA ARG A 248 23.63 3.60 -1.59
C ARG A 248 24.32 2.39 -0.95
N ILE A 249 23.94 2.07 0.28
CA ILE A 249 24.55 1.00 1.07
C ILE A 249 23.53 -0.08 1.27
N ALA A 250 23.83 -1.30 0.84
CA ALA A 250 23.01 -2.47 1.12
C ALA A 250 23.70 -3.32 2.18
N THR A 251 22.97 -3.67 3.24
CA THR A 251 23.31 -4.77 4.15
C THR A 251 22.43 -5.97 3.84
N ASP A 252 22.67 -7.10 4.50
CA ASP A 252 21.86 -8.32 4.33
C ASP A 252 20.37 -8.12 4.68
N ARG A 253 20.04 -7.05 5.41
CA ARG A 253 18.68 -6.77 5.90
C ARG A 253 18.08 -5.46 5.38
N HIS A 254 18.90 -4.48 5.00
CA HIS A 254 18.43 -3.12 4.78
C HIS A 254 19.17 -2.43 3.63
N VAL A 255 18.50 -1.47 2.97
CA VAL A 255 19.11 -0.59 1.97
C VAL A 255 19.01 0.84 2.46
N PHE A 256 20.16 1.51 2.54
CA PHE A 256 20.31 2.88 3.01
C PHE A 256 20.72 3.79 1.86
N VAL A 257 20.23 5.02 1.89
CA VAL A 257 20.71 6.11 1.05
C VAL A 257 21.26 7.18 1.98
N VAL A 258 22.58 7.31 1.99
CA VAL A 258 23.31 8.26 2.85
C VAL A 258 23.72 9.45 2.00
N LYS A 259 23.34 10.66 2.44
CA LYS A 259 23.86 11.91 1.88
C LYS A 259 24.87 12.48 2.86
N ALA A 260 26.14 12.52 2.49
CA ALA A 260 27.19 13.13 3.29
C ALA A 260 27.67 14.42 2.60
N SER A 261 27.74 15.54 3.33
CA SER A 261 28.37 16.77 2.84
C SER A 261 29.82 16.84 3.29
N SER A 262 30.76 17.04 2.36
CA SER A 262 32.18 17.21 2.71
C SER A 262 32.43 18.63 3.23
N TYR A 263 32.39 18.83 4.56
CA TYR A 263 33.05 19.98 5.17
C TYR A 263 34.40 19.53 5.72
N PRO A 264 35.49 20.28 5.48
CA PRO A 264 36.85 19.80 5.72
C PRO A 264 37.22 19.55 7.19
N ASN A 265 36.30 19.72 8.16
CA ASN A 265 36.57 19.42 9.57
C ASN A 265 35.36 18.90 10.37
N LYS A 266 34.21 18.60 9.75
CA LYS A 266 33.04 18.01 10.45
C LYS A 266 32.16 17.22 9.47
N LEU A 267 32.22 15.89 9.52
CA LEU A 267 31.10 15.06 9.08
C LEU A 267 29.96 15.27 10.09
N THR A 268 28.99 16.11 9.74
CA THR A 268 27.81 16.34 10.58
C THR A 268 26.86 15.15 10.44
N TYR A 269 27.14 14.09 11.18
CA TYR A 269 26.39 12.82 11.24
C TYR A 269 25.10 12.93 12.08
N VAL A 270 24.57 14.15 12.26
CA VAL A 270 23.60 14.46 13.31
C VAL A 270 22.16 14.16 12.86
N ASP A 271 21.85 14.33 11.58
CA ASP A 271 20.47 14.14 11.07
C ASP A 271 20.05 12.68 10.90
N CYS A 272 20.99 11.76 10.68
CA CYS A 272 20.68 10.33 10.51
C CYS A 272 20.37 9.64 11.84
N LEU A 273 21.05 10.04 12.93
CA LEU A 273 20.91 9.42 14.25
C LEU A 273 19.61 9.82 14.95
N ALA A 274 19.22 11.09 14.86
CA ALA A 274 17.95 11.57 15.43
C ALA A 274 16.72 10.89 14.80
N LYS A 275 16.83 10.46 13.53
CA LYS A 275 15.76 9.72 12.83
C LYS A 275 15.82 8.21 13.06
N ALA A 276 17.00 7.64 13.29
CA ALA A 276 17.18 6.20 13.48
C ALA A 276 16.94 5.74 14.93
N PHE A 277 17.22 6.59 15.92
CA PHE A 277 17.09 6.27 17.34
C PHE A 277 16.49 7.45 18.14
N PRO A 278 15.20 7.77 17.92
CA PRO A 278 14.57 8.93 18.56
C PRO A 278 14.55 8.84 20.10
N ASP A 279 14.57 7.62 20.66
CA ASP A 279 14.44 7.37 22.10
C ASP A 279 15.76 7.35 22.87
N GLN A 280 16.92 7.44 22.21
CA GLN A 280 18.24 7.39 22.85
C GLN A 280 19.23 8.44 22.34
N PRO A 281 18.89 9.75 22.39
CA PRO A 281 19.73 10.80 21.83
C PRO A 281 21.11 10.97 22.50
N ASN A 282 21.29 10.40 23.71
CA ASN A 282 22.48 10.60 24.55
C ASN A 282 23.20 9.29 24.93
N ASN A 283 23.06 8.21 24.17
CA ASN A 283 23.73 6.94 24.49
C ASN A 283 25.27 7.06 24.34
N PRO A 284 26.07 6.92 25.41
CA PRO A 284 27.51 7.12 25.36
C PRO A 284 28.25 6.07 24.51
N ALA A 285 27.68 4.88 24.31
CA ALA A 285 28.24 3.87 23.41
C ALA A 285 28.21 4.33 21.93
N LEU A 286 27.19 5.12 21.56
CA LEU A 286 27.10 5.75 20.23
C LEU A 286 27.98 7.01 20.13
N ALA A 287 28.30 7.66 21.25
CA ALA A 287 29.19 8.83 21.29
C ALA A 287 30.68 8.43 21.19
N HIS A 288 31.08 7.30 21.76
CA HIS A 288 32.48 6.83 21.72
C HIS A 288 32.91 6.29 20.35
N SER A 289 31.99 5.85 19.48
CA SER A 289 32.30 5.45 18.10
C SER A 289 32.46 6.62 17.13
N MET A 290 32.28 7.87 17.60
CA MET A 290 32.39 9.10 16.81
C MET A 290 33.74 9.81 16.91
N LEU A 291 34.63 9.37 17.80
CA LEU A 291 35.98 9.94 17.82
C LEU A 291 36.73 9.47 16.57
N PRO A 292 37.43 10.38 15.86
CA PRO A 292 38.22 9.98 14.71
C PRO A 292 39.23 8.91 15.15
N SER A 293 39.37 7.86 14.33
CA SER A 293 40.39 6.82 14.51
C SER A 293 41.76 7.47 14.76
N PRO A 294 42.62 6.90 15.63
CA PRO A 294 43.99 7.39 15.84
C PRO A 294 44.80 7.55 14.54
N ALA A 295 44.44 6.80 13.48
CA ALA A 295 45.02 6.96 12.15
C ALA A 295 44.82 8.36 11.54
N PHE A 296 43.75 9.07 11.92
CA PHE A 296 43.49 10.45 11.49
C PHE A 296 44.34 11.49 12.24
N LEU A 297 44.77 11.18 13.46
CA LEU A 297 45.68 12.04 14.24
C LEU A 297 47.15 11.84 13.82
N ALA A 298 47.52 10.65 13.34
CA ALA A 298 48.87 10.36 12.85
C ALA A 298 49.23 11.15 11.57
N PHE A 299 48.25 11.42 10.69
CA PHE A 299 48.46 12.23 9.48
C PHE A 299 48.79 13.71 9.78
N LYS A 300 48.46 14.20 10.97
CA LYS A 300 48.76 15.57 11.39
C LYS A 300 50.23 15.74 11.80
N HIS A 301 50.91 14.68 12.24
CA HIS A 301 52.29 14.77 12.71
C HIS A 301 53.35 14.66 11.61
N GLN A 302 52.96 14.33 10.37
CA GLN A 302 53.89 14.14 9.25
C GLN A 302 53.85 15.28 8.22
N ALA A 303 52.97 16.27 8.40
CA ALA A 303 52.82 17.41 7.49
C ALA A 303 53.38 18.74 8.06
N ASP A 304 53.78 18.76 9.34
CA ASP A 304 54.33 19.96 9.99
C ASP A 304 55.88 19.97 10.06
N ASP A 305 56.55 18.95 9.50
CA ASP A 305 58.02 18.87 9.36
C ASP A 305 58.43 18.68 7.87
N ALA A 306 58.05 19.63 7.00
CA ALA A 306 58.60 19.83 5.65
C ALA A 306 58.53 21.31 5.23
#